data_AF-A0AAV2IRH7-F1
#
_entry.id   AF-A0AAV2IRH7-F1
#
_cell.length_a   1.000
_cell.length_b   1.000
_cell.length_c   1.000
_cell.angle_alpha   90.00
_cell.angle_beta   90.00
_cell.angle_gamma   90.00
#
_symmetry.space_group_name_H-M   'P 1'
#
loop_
_entity.id
_entity.type
_entity.pdbx_description
1 polymer ?
#
loop_
_entity_poly.entity_id
_entity_poly.type
_entity_poly.pdbx_seq_one_letter_code
_entity_poly.pdbx_strand_id
1 'polypeptide(L)'
;MDVNFLVEDHETGHGKSLVHSMQVHYIHELVQSRLLHVDHPLHDLYKVLHSFCQSLQLEVLHSQAQRLMNDRLRDSICIVEYSLSKSLSISYWRDQQKKRQNMEHFPIYKLSVHVSEEDEGKPLQISHTPPMTPIESRKVGLAIKSDHLSIEKLLMQTIEVRTHSKLKELAREMQRVIDGKCEVRDMPVALHVSVLNPCMSSEVLRISIDVQTGSYMASVPSCERSAVQGIEDSLNGEHRGMEKLLMKLKVQLVLQRCEKCVQLMMANSRPTLPLINTADHPLSKL
;
A
#
# COMPACT_ATOMS: atom_id res chain seq x y z
N MET A 1 -20.45 38.75 16.52
CA MET A 1 -19.68 37.53 16.79
C MET A 1 -18.76 37.32 15.61
N ASP A 2 -17.46 37.29 15.83
CA ASP A 2 -16.49 37.01 14.77
C ASP A 2 -16.28 35.50 14.68
N VAL A 3 -16.59 34.91 13.52
CA VAL A 3 -16.40 33.48 13.26
C VAL A 3 -15.14 33.32 12.42
N ASN A 4 -14.10 32.75 13.01
CA ASN A 4 -12.86 32.43 12.31
C ASN A 4 -12.83 30.94 11.97
N PHE A 5 -12.74 30.62 10.69
CA PHE A 5 -12.58 29.25 10.22
C PHE A 5 -11.09 28.88 10.20
N LEU A 6 -10.73 27.83 10.95
CA LEU A 6 -9.34 27.36 11.11
C LEU A 6 -8.99 26.19 10.17
N VAL A 7 -9.87 25.86 9.23
CA VAL A 7 -9.54 24.86 8.21
C VAL A 7 -8.54 25.51 7.27
N GLU A 8 -7.35 24.91 7.18
CA GLU A 8 -6.25 25.39 6.35
C GLU A 8 -5.73 24.27 5.45
N ASP A 9 -5.33 24.63 4.24
CA ASP A 9 -4.63 23.74 3.33
C ASP A 9 -3.13 24.06 3.34
N HIS A 10 -2.41 23.34 4.18
CA HIS A 10 -0.97 23.54 4.34
C HIS A 10 -0.15 22.94 3.20
N GLU A 11 -0.65 21.89 2.52
CA GLU A 11 0.12 21.21 1.48
C GLU A 11 0.01 21.93 0.14
N THR A 12 -1.19 22.43 -0.21
CA THR A 12 -1.43 23.01 -1.53
C THR A 12 -1.77 24.51 -1.51
N GLY A 13 -2.26 25.05 -0.40
CA GLY A 13 -2.71 26.43 -0.24
C GLY A 13 -1.71 27.38 0.43
N HIS A 14 -0.54 26.89 0.86
CA HIS A 14 0.45 27.64 1.64
C HIS A 14 -0.13 28.32 2.90
N GLY A 15 -1.16 27.72 3.52
CA GLY A 15 -1.82 28.29 4.71
C GLY A 15 -2.67 29.55 4.43
N LYS A 16 -3.04 29.80 3.18
CA LYS A 16 -3.99 30.89 2.86
C LYS A 16 -5.40 30.52 3.32
N SER A 17 -6.17 31.53 3.75
CA SER A 17 -7.58 31.36 4.11
C SER A 17 -8.34 30.70 2.96
N LEU A 18 -8.91 29.52 3.24
CA LEU A 18 -9.73 28.77 2.28
C LEU A 18 -11.11 29.42 2.07
N VAL A 19 -11.54 30.25 3.01
CA VAL A 19 -12.87 30.88 2.99
C VAL A 19 -12.73 32.32 2.51
N HIS A 20 -13.48 32.66 1.47
CA HIS A 20 -13.59 34.02 0.98
C HIS A 20 -14.45 34.87 1.92
N SER A 21 -14.14 36.16 2.07
CA SER A 21 -14.87 37.08 2.97
C SER A 21 -16.38 37.14 2.71
N MET A 22 -16.81 37.02 1.45
CA MET A 22 -18.23 36.93 1.06
C MET A 22 -18.92 35.65 1.57
N GLN A 23 -18.21 34.51 1.64
CA GLN A 23 -18.77 33.27 2.20
C GLN A 23 -18.93 33.39 3.72
N VAL A 24 -17.96 34.03 4.39
CA VAL A 24 -18.06 34.36 5.82
C VAL A 24 -19.27 35.26 6.07
N HIS A 25 -19.44 36.30 5.25
CA HIS A 25 -20.57 37.21 5.37
C HIS A 25 -21.92 36.51 5.13
N TYR A 26 -22.02 35.67 4.11
CA TYR A 26 -23.23 34.87 3.85
C TYR A 26 -23.57 33.94 5.02
N ILE A 27 -22.57 33.28 5.61
CA ILE A 27 -22.78 32.44 6.79
C ILE A 27 -23.26 33.28 7.98
N HIS A 28 -22.71 34.49 8.16
CA HIS A 28 -23.21 35.40 9.19
C HIS A 28 -24.68 35.76 9.00
N GLU A 29 -25.11 36.11 7.78
CA GLU A 29 -26.52 36.44 7.49
C GLU A 29 -27.43 35.20 7.66
N LEU A 30 -26.99 34.03 7.21
CA LEU A 30 -27.72 32.76 7.36
C LEU A 30 -27.89 32.41 8.85
N VAL A 31 -26.83 32.55 9.65
CA VAL A 31 -26.87 32.31 11.09
C VAL A 31 -27.78 33.31 11.78
N GLN A 32 -27.64 34.61 11.47
CA GLN A 32 -28.44 35.68 12.08
C GLN A 32 -29.93 35.50 11.79
N SER A 33 -30.30 35.11 10.57
CA SER A 33 -31.70 34.86 10.21
C SER A 33 -32.30 33.64 10.92
N ARG A 34 -31.51 32.59 11.17
CA ARG A 34 -31.98 31.37 11.87
C ARG A 34 -32.02 31.51 13.40
N LEU A 35 -31.14 32.30 13.99
CA LEU A 35 -31.09 32.55 15.44
C LEU A 35 -32.40 33.11 16.02
N LEU A 36 -33.20 33.80 15.21
CA LEU A 36 -34.48 34.42 15.62
C LEU A 36 -35.68 33.47 15.57
N HIS A 37 -35.54 32.28 14.98
CA HIS A 37 -36.67 31.44 14.57
C HIS A 37 -36.58 29.98 15.04
N VAL A 38 -35.58 29.60 15.82
CA VAL A 38 -35.30 28.20 16.21
C VAL A 38 -35.30 28.06 17.74
N ASP A 39 -35.94 27.00 18.25
CA ASP A 39 -36.03 26.71 19.69
C ASP A 39 -34.66 26.45 20.36
N HIS A 40 -33.69 25.96 19.58
CA HIS A 40 -32.32 25.63 20.02
C HIS A 40 -31.26 26.32 19.14
N PRO A 41 -31.12 27.65 19.23
CA PRO A 41 -30.33 28.47 18.30
C PRO A 41 -28.84 28.10 18.28
N LEU A 42 -28.27 27.74 19.43
CA LEU A 42 -26.85 27.35 19.53
C LEU A 42 -26.55 25.99 18.87
N HIS A 43 -27.50 25.06 18.92
CA HIS A 43 -27.34 23.74 18.33
C HIS A 43 -27.44 23.80 16.80
N ASP A 44 -28.38 24.59 16.28
CA ASP A 44 -28.49 24.84 14.84
C ASP A 44 -27.26 25.59 14.30
N LEU A 45 -26.77 26.60 15.05
CA LEU A 45 -25.52 27.28 14.73
C LEU A 45 -24.34 26.31 14.65
N TYR A 46 -24.18 25.44 15.65
CA TYR A 46 -23.14 24.42 15.63
C TYR A 46 -23.26 23.52 14.40
N LYS A 47 -24.46 23.02 14.09
CA LYS A 47 -24.68 22.15 12.92
C LYS A 47 -24.32 22.82 11.61
N VAL A 48 -24.74 24.07 11.39
CA VAL A 48 -24.42 24.84 10.18
C VAL A 48 -22.92 25.04 10.05
N LEU A 49 -22.25 25.47 11.11
CA LEU A 49 -20.80 25.68 11.10
C LEU A 49 -20.04 24.38 10.91
N HIS A 50 -20.44 23.31 11.60
CA HIS A 50 -19.81 22.00 11.51
C HIS A 50 -19.94 21.39 10.11
N SER A 51 -21.15 21.40 9.53
CA SER A 51 -21.40 20.94 8.16
C SER A 51 -20.59 21.75 7.14
N PHE A 52 -20.52 23.07 7.31
CA PHE A 52 -19.68 23.91 6.47
C PHE A 52 -18.19 23.56 6.60
N CYS A 53 -17.67 23.40 7.82
CA CYS A 53 -16.29 22.95 8.05
C CYS A 53 -16.01 21.58 7.41
N GLN A 54 -16.92 20.61 7.51
CA GLN A 54 -16.78 19.31 6.86
C GLN A 54 -16.74 19.42 5.33
N SER A 55 -17.57 20.30 4.75
CA SER A 55 -17.55 20.54 3.31
C SER A 55 -16.22 21.14 2.83
N LEU A 56 -15.67 22.10 3.58
CA LEU A 56 -14.35 22.66 3.31
C LEU A 56 -13.24 21.60 3.42
N GLN A 57 -13.29 20.76 4.45
CA GLN A 57 -12.34 19.66 4.61
C GLN A 57 -12.37 18.69 3.42
N LEU A 58 -13.57 18.33 2.93
CA LEU A 58 -13.72 17.49 1.75
C LEU A 58 -13.19 18.18 0.48
N GLU A 59 -13.42 19.49 0.31
CA GLU A 59 -12.92 20.27 -0.82
C GLU A 59 -11.39 20.34 -0.82
N VAL A 60 -10.76 20.56 0.34
CA VAL A 60 -9.31 20.51 0.51
C VAL A 60 -8.76 19.14 0.12
N LEU A 61 -9.34 18.05 0.64
CA LEU A 61 -8.91 16.69 0.31
C LEU A 61 -9.05 16.40 -1.19
N HIS A 62 -10.13 16.89 -1.81
CA HIS A 62 -10.35 16.74 -3.24
C HIS A 62 -9.29 17.50 -4.06
N SER A 63 -9.00 18.75 -3.71
CA SER A 63 -7.95 19.57 -4.36
C SER A 63 -6.56 18.93 -4.22
N GLN A 64 -6.21 18.48 -3.01
CA GLN A 64 -4.96 17.75 -2.77
C GLN A 64 -4.90 16.47 -3.59
N ALA A 65 -6.01 15.71 -3.70
CA ALA A 65 -6.06 14.49 -4.49
C ALA A 65 -5.88 14.76 -5.99
N GLN A 66 -6.47 15.83 -6.52
CA GLN A 66 -6.29 16.24 -7.91
C GLN A 66 -4.83 16.60 -8.22
N ARG A 67 -4.15 17.34 -7.33
CA ARG A 67 -2.71 17.63 -7.49
C ARG A 67 -1.87 16.37 -7.37
N LEU A 68 -2.15 15.50 -6.39
CA LEU A 68 -1.43 14.25 -6.21
C LEU A 68 -1.52 13.35 -7.45
N MET A 69 -2.69 13.33 -8.11
CA MET A 69 -2.88 12.68 -9.40
C MET A 69 -2.01 13.32 -10.49
N ASN A 70 -2.06 14.64 -10.67
CA ASN A 70 -1.34 15.29 -11.77
C ASN A 70 0.18 15.24 -11.63
N ASP A 71 0.69 15.39 -10.41
CA ASP A 71 2.11 15.68 -10.17
C ASP A 71 2.93 14.41 -9.88
N ARG A 72 2.39 13.44 -9.13
CA ARG A 72 3.20 12.35 -8.54
C ARG A 72 2.68 10.94 -8.81
N LEU A 73 1.41 10.67 -8.52
CA LEU A 73 0.86 9.31 -8.54
C LEU A 73 0.05 8.97 -9.79
N ARG A 74 -0.22 9.95 -10.69
CA ARG A 74 -0.79 9.78 -12.04
C ARG A 74 -1.78 8.64 -12.15
N ASP A 75 -1.43 7.60 -12.92
CA ASP A 75 -2.31 6.49 -13.25
C ASP A 75 -2.53 5.49 -12.10
N SER A 76 -1.70 5.56 -11.04
CA SER A 76 -1.77 4.66 -9.88
C SER A 76 -2.98 4.93 -8.99
N ILE A 77 -3.52 6.16 -9.03
CA ILE A 77 -4.67 6.59 -8.23
C ILE A 77 -5.72 7.29 -9.11
N CYS A 78 -6.97 7.29 -8.69
CA CYS A 78 -8.04 8.01 -9.40
C CYS A 78 -9.19 8.35 -8.46
N ILE A 79 -9.70 9.58 -8.56
CA ILE A 79 -10.96 9.97 -7.92
C ILE A 79 -12.08 9.22 -8.65
N VAL A 80 -12.82 8.41 -7.90
CA VAL A 80 -13.93 7.58 -8.42
C VAL A 80 -15.24 8.33 -8.31
N GLU A 81 -15.43 9.01 -7.17
CA GLU A 81 -16.65 9.71 -6.84
C GLU A 81 -16.31 10.91 -5.98
N TYR A 82 -16.94 12.05 -6.29
CA TYR A 82 -16.91 13.23 -5.44
C TYR A 82 -18.30 13.85 -5.42
N SER A 83 -18.91 13.87 -4.25
CA SER A 83 -20.16 14.55 -3.98
C SER A 83 -19.90 15.68 -3.00
N LEU A 84 -20.14 16.91 -3.45
CA LEU A 84 -19.98 18.12 -2.65
C LEU A 84 -20.67 17.97 -1.29
N SER A 85 -19.94 18.28 -0.22
CA SER A 85 -20.40 18.20 1.18
C SER A 85 -20.87 16.82 1.65
N LYS A 86 -20.64 15.74 0.88
CA LYS A 86 -21.08 14.38 1.23
C LYS A 86 -19.94 13.38 1.27
N SER A 87 -19.19 13.24 0.19
CA SER A 87 -18.19 12.17 0.08
C SER A 87 -17.12 12.42 -0.98
N LEU A 88 -15.95 11.84 -0.74
CA LEU A 88 -14.82 11.76 -1.66
C LEU A 88 -14.30 10.32 -1.64
N SER A 89 -14.26 9.66 -2.80
CA SER A 89 -13.77 8.29 -2.95
C SER A 89 -12.61 8.23 -3.93
N ILE A 90 -11.49 7.66 -3.49
CA ILE A 90 -10.25 7.52 -4.26
C ILE A 90 -9.94 6.03 -4.42
N SER A 91 -9.69 5.62 -5.66
CA SER A 91 -9.13 4.30 -5.98
C SER A 91 -7.61 4.35 -6.04
N TYR A 92 -6.96 3.28 -5.59
CA TYR A 92 -5.50 3.12 -5.64
C TYR A 92 -5.09 1.73 -6.15
N TRP A 93 -3.81 1.56 -6.52
CA TRP A 93 -3.28 0.33 -7.12
C TRP A 93 -4.00 -0.10 -8.41
N ARG A 94 -4.32 0.87 -9.25
CA ARG A 94 -5.11 0.64 -10.47
C ARG A 94 -4.40 -0.20 -11.53
N ASP A 95 -3.08 -0.22 -11.56
CA ASP A 95 -2.32 -0.99 -12.55
C ASP A 95 -2.48 -2.50 -12.39
N GLN A 96 -2.70 -2.99 -11.16
CA GLN A 96 -3.08 -4.39 -10.94
C GLN A 96 -4.42 -4.71 -11.62
N GLN A 97 -5.32 -3.74 -11.70
CA GLN A 97 -6.64 -3.90 -12.32
C GLN A 97 -6.54 -3.96 -13.84
N LYS A 98 -5.72 -3.09 -14.46
CA LYS A 98 -5.52 -3.06 -15.91
C LYS A 98 -4.91 -4.36 -16.44
N LYS A 99 -3.89 -4.90 -15.75
CA LYS A 99 -3.23 -6.16 -16.15
C LYS A 99 -4.12 -7.39 -16.01
N ARG A 100 -5.22 -7.31 -15.24
CA ARG A 100 -6.10 -8.44 -14.89
C ARG A 100 -7.56 -8.23 -15.27
N GLN A 101 -7.88 -7.32 -16.21
CA GLN A 101 -9.26 -7.01 -16.64
C GLN A 101 -10.06 -8.25 -17.10
N ASN A 102 -9.40 -9.35 -17.47
CA ASN A 102 -10.03 -10.59 -17.87
C ASN A 102 -10.44 -11.52 -16.70
N MET A 103 -10.20 -11.14 -15.44
CA MET A 103 -10.67 -11.89 -14.26
C MET A 103 -11.82 -11.14 -13.57
N GLU A 104 -12.99 -11.76 -13.51
CA GLU A 104 -14.25 -11.20 -12.97
C GLU A 104 -14.22 -10.86 -11.46
N HIS A 105 -13.14 -11.17 -10.73
CA HIS A 105 -13.09 -11.11 -9.27
C HIS A 105 -11.83 -10.43 -8.68
N PHE A 106 -11.28 -9.40 -9.32
CA PHE A 106 -10.16 -8.68 -8.71
C PHE A 106 -10.65 -7.59 -7.72
N PRO A 107 -10.14 -7.54 -6.48
CA PRO A 107 -10.61 -6.58 -5.49
C PRO A 107 -10.25 -5.15 -5.91
N ILE A 108 -11.27 -4.30 -5.94
CA ILE A 108 -11.11 -2.87 -6.20
C ILE A 108 -10.74 -2.20 -4.88
N TYR A 109 -9.53 -1.61 -4.84
CA TYR A 109 -9.04 -0.91 -3.67
C TYR A 109 -9.50 0.55 -3.68
N LYS A 110 -10.35 0.91 -2.72
CA LYS A 110 -10.89 2.27 -2.54
C LYS A 110 -10.71 2.75 -1.10
N LEU A 111 -10.45 4.04 -0.98
CA LEU A 111 -10.47 4.83 0.24
C LEU A 111 -11.57 5.89 0.08
N SER A 112 -12.52 5.94 1.01
CA SER A 112 -13.65 6.85 0.95
C SER A 112 -13.75 7.68 2.23
N VAL A 113 -13.74 9.00 2.07
CA VAL A 113 -13.95 9.97 3.15
C VAL A 113 -15.35 10.55 2.99
N HIS A 114 -16.18 10.49 4.02
CA HIS A 114 -17.60 10.88 3.93
C HIS A 114 -18.13 11.45 5.24
N VAL A 115 -19.20 12.24 5.14
CA VAL A 115 -19.97 12.69 6.30
C VAL A 115 -20.79 11.52 6.85
N SER A 116 -20.94 11.42 8.17
CA SER A 116 -21.73 10.36 8.79
C SER A 116 -23.23 10.60 8.58
N GLU A 117 -23.93 9.61 8.01
CA GLU A 117 -25.39 9.68 7.81
C GLU A 117 -26.18 9.47 9.10
N GLU A 118 -25.61 8.77 10.09
CA GLU A 118 -26.26 8.48 11.37
C GLU A 118 -26.22 9.67 12.34
N ASP A 119 -25.17 10.49 12.25
CA ASP A 119 -24.93 11.60 13.16
C ASP A 119 -24.08 12.68 12.48
N GLU A 120 -24.73 13.74 12.02
CA GLU A 120 -24.08 14.88 11.37
C GLU A 120 -23.06 15.58 12.29
N GLY A 121 -23.15 15.40 13.61
CA GLY A 121 -22.21 15.97 14.58
C GLY A 121 -20.85 15.26 14.65
N LYS A 122 -20.71 14.06 14.06
CA LYS A 122 -19.43 13.33 14.03
C LYS A 122 -18.44 13.97 13.07
N PRO A 123 -17.11 13.79 13.28
CA PRO A 123 -16.12 14.18 12.27
C PRO A 123 -16.26 13.35 11.00
N LEU A 124 -15.53 13.72 9.94
CA LEU A 124 -15.46 12.93 8.70
C LEU A 124 -15.09 11.47 8.99
N GLN A 125 -15.84 10.56 8.38
CA GLN A 125 -15.66 9.12 8.50
C GLN A 125 -14.82 8.57 7.35
N ILE A 126 -14.09 7.49 7.62
CA ILE A 126 -13.23 6.82 6.64
C ILE A 126 -13.73 5.40 6.48
N SER A 127 -14.05 5.03 5.24
CA SER A 127 -14.36 3.67 4.86
C SER A 127 -13.38 3.19 3.80
N HIS A 128 -13.20 1.87 3.74
CA HIS A 128 -12.28 1.23 2.82
C HIS A 128 -13.00 0.11 2.08
N THR A 129 -12.64 -0.06 0.82
CA THR A 129 -13.01 -1.24 0.03
C THR A 129 -11.73 -1.92 -0.42
N PRO A 130 -11.54 -3.24 -0.19
CA PRO A 130 -12.29 -4.11 0.73
C PRO A 130 -12.37 -3.55 2.16
N PRO A 131 -13.26 -4.01 3.06
CA PRO A 131 -13.25 -3.52 4.44
C PRO A 131 -11.92 -3.82 5.14
N MET A 132 -11.51 -2.93 6.06
CA MET A 132 -10.39 -3.14 6.96
C MET A 132 -10.89 -3.64 8.32
N THR A 133 -10.05 -4.36 9.06
CA THR A 133 -10.38 -4.73 10.44
C THR A 133 -10.45 -3.48 11.33
N PRO A 134 -11.17 -3.50 12.47
CA PRO A 134 -11.28 -2.34 13.35
C PRO A 134 -9.93 -1.80 13.84
N ILE A 135 -8.94 -2.68 14.02
CA ILE A 135 -7.58 -2.31 14.45
C ILE A 135 -6.85 -1.55 13.34
N GLU A 136 -6.97 -2.02 12.09
CA GLU A 136 -6.40 -1.39 10.91
C GLU A 136 -7.05 -0.03 10.65
N SER A 137 -8.39 0.04 10.69
CA SER A 137 -9.14 1.29 10.53
C SER A 137 -8.76 2.32 11.58
N ARG A 138 -8.51 1.91 12.84
CA ARG A 138 -8.02 2.81 13.89
C ARG A 138 -6.64 3.37 13.57
N LYS A 139 -5.71 2.55 13.08
CA LYS A 139 -4.37 3.01 12.69
C LYS A 139 -4.43 4.06 11.58
N VAL A 140 -5.26 3.82 10.57
CA VAL A 140 -5.46 4.77 9.46
C VAL A 140 -6.18 6.05 9.94
N GLY A 141 -7.19 5.91 10.80
CA GLY A 141 -7.97 7.03 11.33
C GLY A 141 -7.16 8.00 12.21
N LEU A 142 -6.00 7.59 12.73
CA LEU A 142 -5.07 8.51 13.41
C LEU A 142 -4.46 9.54 12.45
N ALA A 143 -4.35 9.24 11.15
CA ALA A 143 -3.78 10.17 10.18
C ALA A 143 -4.67 11.40 9.92
N ILE A 144 -6.00 11.26 10.00
CA ILE A 144 -6.94 12.39 9.88
C ILE A 144 -6.99 13.23 11.16
N LYS A 145 -6.71 12.63 12.32
CA LYS A 145 -6.70 13.34 13.61
C LYS A 145 -5.43 14.18 13.84
N SER A 146 -4.50 14.18 12.89
CA SER A 146 -3.35 15.08 12.92
C SER A 146 -3.82 16.52 12.75
N ASP A 147 -3.07 17.48 13.30
CA ASP A 147 -3.34 18.92 13.18
C ASP A 147 -3.47 19.43 11.74
N HIS A 148 -3.04 18.64 10.75
CA HIS A 148 -3.08 18.97 9.33
C HIS A 148 -3.75 17.84 8.53
N LEU A 149 -4.82 18.18 7.82
CA LEU A 149 -5.54 17.27 6.93
C LEU A 149 -4.72 17.06 5.64
N SER A 150 -4.30 15.82 5.39
CA SER A 150 -3.53 15.44 4.19
C SER A 150 -4.06 14.14 3.61
N ILE A 151 -4.55 14.20 2.37
CA ILE A 151 -4.97 13.02 1.62
C ILE A 151 -3.80 12.09 1.30
N GLU A 152 -2.61 12.65 1.07
CA GLU A 152 -1.42 11.86 0.78
C GLU A 152 -1.01 11.03 1.98
N LYS A 153 -0.90 11.64 3.17
CA LYS A 153 -0.57 10.91 4.40
C LYS A 153 -1.59 9.82 4.69
N LEU A 154 -2.88 10.15 4.53
CA LEU A 154 -3.96 9.18 4.71
C LEU A 154 -3.82 7.99 3.75
N LEU A 155 -3.57 8.27 2.47
CA LEU A 155 -3.41 7.23 1.46
C LEU A 155 -2.15 6.38 1.71
N MET A 156 -1.04 6.99 2.06
CA MET A 156 0.21 6.29 2.39
C MET A 156 0.04 5.38 3.60
N GLN A 157 -0.62 5.86 4.67
CA GLN A 157 -0.93 5.05 5.84
C GLN A 157 -1.86 3.88 5.50
N THR A 158 -2.84 4.12 4.63
CA THR A 158 -3.75 3.09 4.11
C THR A 158 -2.97 2.01 3.35
N ILE A 159 -2.08 2.42 2.44
CA ILE A 159 -1.24 1.53 1.63
C ILE A 159 -0.28 0.72 2.51
N GLU A 160 0.31 1.33 3.53
CA GLU A 160 1.18 0.65 4.49
C GLU A 160 0.44 -0.48 5.23
N VAL A 161 -0.73 -0.16 5.80
CA VAL A 161 -1.55 -1.14 6.51
C VAL A 161 -2.00 -2.27 5.59
N ARG A 162 -2.41 -1.95 4.35
CA ARG A 162 -2.74 -2.96 3.32
C ARG A 162 -1.56 -3.84 2.96
N THR A 163 -0.39 -3.24 2.78
CA THR A 163 0.83 -3.94 2.43
C THR A 163 1.17 -4.96 3.51
N HIS A 164 1.10 -4.55 4.78
CA HIS A 164 1.32 -5.44 5.90
C HIS A 164 0.33 -6.61 5.92
N SER A 165 -0.96 -6.35 5.69
CA SER A 165 -1.98 -7.41 5.63
C SER A 165 -1.73 -8.40 4.48
N LYS A 166 -1.48 -7.88 3.25
CA LYS A 166 -1.17 -8.70 2.07
C LYS A 166 0.07 -9.57 2.30
N LEU A 167 1.15 -8.99 2.86
CA LEU A 167 2.37 -9.74 3.15
C LEU A 167 2.17 -10.79 4.26
N LYS A 168 1.35 -10.52 5.27
CA LYS A 168 1.00 -11.50 6.31
C LYS A 168 0.16 -12.65 5.79
N GLU A 169 -0.71 -12.40 4.82
CA GLU A 169 -1.46 -13.45 4.13
C GLU A 169 -0.52 -14.30 3.27
N LEU A 170 0.31 -13.66 2.45
CA LEU A 170 1.32 -14.36 1.65
C LEU A 170 2.29 -15.17 2.51
N ALA A 171 2.72 -14.65 3.67
CA ALA A 171 3.57 -15.36 4.62
C ALA A 171 2.91 -16.67 5.08
N ARG A 172 1.60 -16.65 5.38
CA ARG A 172 0.84 -17.84 5.79
C ARG A 172 0.73 -18.85 4.66
N GLU A 173 0.58 -18.39 3.42
CA GLU A 173 0.55 -19.26 2.24
C GLU A 173 1.91 -19.90 1.97
N MET A 174 2.98 -19.11 1.97
CA MET A 174 4.35 -19.59 1.74
C MET A 174 4.81 -20.55 2.83
N GLN A 175 4.38 -20.34 4.08
CA GLN A 175 4.69 -21.25 5.18
C GLN A 175 4.12 -22.67 4.98
N ARG A 176 3.10 -22.86 4.13
CA ARG A 176 2.57 -24.20 3.79
C ARG A 176 3.43 -24.94 2.76
N VAL A 177 4.21 -24.19 1.97
CA VAL A 177 5.01 -24.71 0.86
C VAL A 177 6.48 -24.86 1.24
N ILE A 178 6.96 -24.03 2.16
CA ILE A 178 8.38 -23.93 2.53
C ILE A 178 8.52 -24.31 4.01
N ASP A 179 9.42 -25.27 4.28
CA ASP A 179 9.78 -25.69 5.66
C ASP A 179 10.57 -24.63 6.45
N GLY A 180 10.97 -23.55 5.79
CA GLY A 180 11.75 -22.45 6.36
C GLY A 180 10.90 -21.40 7.04
N LYS A 181 11.55 -20.49 7.76
CA LYS A 181 10.89 -19.39 8.47
C LYS A 181 10.40 -18.32 7.49
N CYS A 182 9.14 -17.92 7.63
CA CYS A 182 8.53 -16.77 6.95
C CYS A 182 8.20 -15.68 7.96
N GLU A 183 8.84 -14.51 7.86
CA GLU A 183 8.67 -13.40 8.80
C GLU A 183 8.40 -12.08 8.08
N VAL A 184 7.37 -11.34 8.50
CA VAL A 184 7.09 -9.99 8.00
C VAL A 184 7.74 -8.98 8.95
N ARG A 185 8.72 -8.21 8.45
CA ARG A 185 9.52 -7.25 9.24
C ARG A 185 10.03 -6.10 8.36
N ASP A 186 10.86 -5.21 8.92
CA ASP A 186 11.41 -3.99 8.31
C ASP A 186 10.44 -2.78 8.22
N MET A 187 11.03 -1.61 7.94
CA MET A 187 10.37 -0.36 7.58
C MET A 187 11.11 0.24 6.38
N PRO A 188 10.54 0.31 5.16
CA PRO A 188 9.22 -0.22 4.76
C PRO A 188 9.13 -1.75 4.89
N VAL A 189 7.93 -2.23 5.18
CA VAL A 189 7.67 -3.64 5.50
C VAL A 189 7.93 -4.58 4.32
N ALA A 190 8.58 -5.71 4.60
CA ALA A 190 8.84 -6.78 3.66
C ALA A 190 8.68 -8.16 4.32
N LEU A 191 8.29 -9.14 3.52
CA LEU A 191 8.29 -10.55 3.90
C LEU A 191 9.67 -11.15 3.62
N HIS A 192 10.26 -11.78 4.63
CA HIS A 192 11.52 -12.51 4.57
C HIS A 192 11.22 -14.01 4.60
N VAL A 193 11.68 -14.72 3.57
CA VAL A 193 11.44 -16.15 3.40
C VAL A 193 12.78 -16.88 3.35
N SER A 194 12.98 -17.77 4.32
CA SER A 194 14.18 -18.61 4.39
C SER A 194 14.00 -19.82 3.47
N VAL A 195 14.55 -19.77 2.26
CA VAL A 195 14.43 -20.85 1.27
C VAL A 195 15.34 -22.05 1.61
N LEU A 196 16.42 -21.80 2.35
CA LEU A 196 17.39 -22.80 2.81
C LEU A 196 17.32 -22.99 4.33
N ASN A 197 17.85 -24.10 4.83
CA ASN A 197 18.09 -24.30 6.25
C ASN A 197 19.44 -25.00 6.46
N PRO A 198 20.45 -24.36 7.09
CA PRO A 198 20.46 -22.97 7.58
C PRO A 198 20.48 -21.93 6.43
N CYS A 199 19.81 -20.79 6.63
CA CYS A 199 19.74 -19.67 5.67
C CYS A 199 20.65 -18.52 6.10
N MET A 200 21.50 -18.03 5.20
CA MET A 200 22.30 -16.82 5.43
C MET A 200 21.50 -15.59 5.03
N SER A 201 21.82 -14.43 5.61
CA SER A 201 21.15 -13.15 5.29
C SER A 201 21.22 -12.79 3.81
N SER A 202 22.27 -13.19 3.09
CA SER A 202 22.43 -12.94 1.65
C SER A 202 21.53 -13.80 0.77
N GLU A 203 20.97 -14.89 1.31
CA GLU A 203 20.20 -15.90 0.57
C GLU A 203 18.69 -15.83 0.89
N VAL A 204 18.29 -14.88 1.74
CA VAL A 204 16.88 -14.69 2.12
C VAL A 204 16.12 -14.12 0.93
N LEU A 205 15.00 -14.75 0.58
CA LEU A 205 14.06 -14.22 -0.38
C LEU A 205 13.23 -13.13 0.29
N ARG A 206 13.45 -11.88 -0.14
CA ARG A 206 12.73 -10.71 0.32
C ARG A 206 11.63 -10.37 -0.66
N ILE A 207 10.39 -10.32 -0.18
CA ILE A 207 9.19 -9.96 -0.94
C ILE A 207 8.64 -8.66 -0.36
N SER A 208 8.47 -7.65 -1.20
CA SER A 208 7.88 -6.35 -0.85
C SER A 208 6.73 -6.03 -1.80
N ILE A 209 5.97 -4.98 -1.52
CA ILE A 209 4.91 -4.53 -2.42
C ILE A 209 5.24 -3.13 -2.90
N ASP A 210 5.16 -2.93 -4.21
CA ASP A 210 5.33 -1.63 -4.81
C ASP A 210 4.17 -0.70 -4.40
N VAL A 211 4.52 0.48 -3.86
CA VAL A 211 3.54 1.42 -3.28
C VAL A 211 2.59 1.96 -4.34
N GLN A 212 3.06 2.15 -5.58
CA GLN A 212 2.28 2.77 -6.66
C GLN A 212 1.35 1.76 -7.33
N THR A 213 1.89 0.61 -7.69
CA THR A 213 1.16 -0.40 -8.47
C THR A 213 0.47 -1.44 -7.60
N GLY A 214 0.92 -1.68 -6.37
CA GLY A 214 0.42 -2.74 -5.49
C GLY A 214 0.95 -4.13 -5.84
N SER A 215 1.95 -4.22 -6.72
CA SER A 215 2.54 -5.46 -7.21
C SER A 215 3.61 -6.00 -6.26
N TYR A 216 3.68 -7.32 -6.13
CA TYR A 216 4.75 -7.98 -5.39
C TYR A 216 6.08 -7.82 -6.12
N MET A 217 7.12 -7.47 -5.40
CA MET A 217 8.51 -7.42 -5.86
C MET A 217 9.31 -8.40 -5.02
N ALA A 218 10.11 -9.25 -5.68
CA ALA A 218 10.93 -10.27 -5.05
C ALA A 218 12.41 -9.99 -5.32
N SER A 219 13.24 -10.20 -4.31
CA SER A 219 14.69 -10.01 -4.43
C SER A 219 15.43 -10.98 -3.52
N VAL A 220 16.61 -11.41 -3.95
CA VAL A 220 17.56 -12.16 -3.12
C VAL A 220 18.90 -11.45 -3.23
N PRO A 221 19.52 -11.01 -2.12
CA PRO A 221 20.74 -10.19 -2.19
C PRO A 221 21.90 -10.84 -2.96
N SER A 222 22.03 -12.17 -2.91
CA SER A 222 23.10 -12.89 -3.59
C SER A 222 22.82 -13.25 -5.06
N CYS A 223 21.63 -12.94 -5.58
CA CYS A 223 21.21 -13.34 -6.93
C CYS A 223 20.80 -12.14 -7.78
N GLU A 224 20.93 -12.31 -9.10
CA GLU A 224 20.38 -11.35 -10.06
C GLU A 224 18.85 -11.39 -10.07
N ARG A 225 18.23 -10.28 -10.47
CA ARG A 225 16.76 -10.16 -10.58
C ARG A 225 16.16 -11.20 -11.54
N SER A 226 16.88 -11.60 -12.57
CA SER A 226 16.46 -12.64 -13.52
C SER A 226 16.13 -13.99 -12.86
N ALA A 227 16.79 -14.31 -11.75
CA ALA A 227 16.56 -15.54 -10.99
C ALA A 227 15.22 -15.56 -10.25
N VAL A 228 14.72 -14.38 -9.87
CA VAL A 228 13.48 -14.20 -9.08
C VAL A 228 12.32 -13.66 -9.90
N GLN A 229 12.54 -13.23 -11.16
CA GLN A 229 11.49 -12.70 -12.04
C GLN A 229 10.30 -13.67 -12.18
N GLY A 230 10.57 -14.97 -12.36
CA GLY A 230 9.49 -15.96 -12.44
C GLY A 230 8.65 -16.05 -11.16
N ILE A 231 9.26 -15.79 -9.99
CA ILE A 231 8.55 -15.73 -8.71
C ILE A 231 7.68 -14.47 -8.67
N GLU A 232 8.21 -13.30 -9.08
CA GLU A 232 7.42 -12.07 -9.18
C GLU A 232 6.23 -12.22 -10.13
N ASP A 233 6.44 -12.82 -11.30
CA ASP A 233 5.38 -13.03 -12.29
C ASP A 233 4.31 -13.99 -11.78
N SER A 234 4.72 -15.04 -11.04
CA SER A 234 3.79 -15.97 -10.41
C SER A 234 3.00 -15.31 -9.28
N LEU A 235 3.65 -14.53 -8.40
CA LEU A 235 3.00 -13.75 -7.33
C LEU A 235 2.03 -12.71 -7.88
N ASN A 236 2.38 -12.08 -9.01
CA ASN A 236 1.54 -11.09 -9.68
C ASN A 236 0.63 -11.68 -10.76
N GLY A 237 0.57 -13.02 -10.87
CA GLY A 237 -0.29 -13.76 -11.80
C GLY A 237 -1.23 -14.72 -11.09
N GLU A 238 -1.31 -15.96 -11.60
CA GLU A 238 -2.22 -17.01 -11.09
C GLU A 238 -1.65 -17.84 -9.93
N HIS A 239 -0.51 -17.45 -9.33
CA HIS A 239 0.20 -18.20 -8.28
C HIS A 239 0.53 -19.67 -8.65
N ARG A 240 0.35 -20.08 -9.91
CA ARG A 240 0.63 -21.44 -10.38
C ARG A 240 2.13 -21.68 -10.44
N GLY A 241 2.54 -22.87 -10.03
CA GLY A 241 3.92 -23.33 -10.14
C GLY A 241 4.90 -22.68 -9.17
N MET A 242 4.41 -21.97 -8.14
CA MET A 242 5.25 -21.32 -7.13
C MET A 242 6.24 -22.30 -6.48
N GLU A 243 5.81 -23.52 -6.17
CA GLU A 243 6.66 -24.55 -5.57
C GLU A 243 7.85 -24.92 -6.46
N LYS A 244 7.62 -25.05 -7.78
CA LYS A 244 8.67 -25.36 -8.76
C LYS A 244 9.68 -24.22 -8.87
N LEU A 245 9.21 -22.98 -8.83
CA LEU A 245 10.05 -21.79 -8.88
C LEU A 245 10.90 -21.64 -7.60
N LEU A 246 10.30 -21.89 -6.43
CA LEU A 246 11.00 -21.90 -5.15
C LEU A 246 12.05 -23.02 -5.10
N MET A 247 11.73 -24.22 -5.61
CA MET A 247 12.70 -25.31 -5.70
C MET A 247 13.86 -24.96 -6.65
N LYS A 248 13.57 -24.33 -7.79
CA LYS A 248 14.61 -23.83 -8.71
C LYS A 248 15.52 -22.82 -8.02
N LEU A 249 14.95 -21.86 -7.29
CA LEU A 249 15.70 -20.88 -6.52
C LEU A 249 16.56 -21.56 -5.44
N LYS A 250 16.00 -22.55 -4.73
CA LYS A 250 16.71 -23.35 -3.73
C LYS A 250 17.95 -24.01 -4.31
N VAL A 251 17.82 -24.70 -5.44
CA VAL A 251 18.93 -25.36 -6.13
C VAL A 251 19.99 -24.34 -6.55
N GLN A 252 19.58 -23.20 -7.10
CA GLN A 252 20.50 -22.14 -7.51
C GLN A 252 21.30 -21.56 -6.33
N LEU A 253 20.65 -21.32 -5.19
CA LEU A 253 21.33 -20.85 -3.98
C LEU A 253 22.31 -21.87 -3.42
N VAL A 254 21.97 -23.17 -3.44
CA VAL A 254 22.89 -24.24 -3.03
C VAL A 254 24.11 -24.29 -3.95
N LEU A 255 23.90 -24.20 -5.27
CA LEU A 255 25.01 -24.18 -6.24
C LEU A 255 25.93 -22.99 -6.01
N GLN A 256 25.38 -21.80 -5.80
CA GLN A 256 26.19 -20.61 -5.49
C GLN A 256 26.95 -20.76 -4.18
N ARG A 257 26.35 -21.38 -3.15
CA ARG A 257 27.03 -21.67 -1.89
C ARG A 257 28.20 -22.63 -2.10
N CYS A 258 28.00 -23.72 -2.85
CA CYS A 258 29.05 -24.65 -3.20
C CYS A 258 30.19 -23.97 -3.98
N GLU A 259 29.85 -23.14 -4.97
CA GLU A 259 30.85 -22.42 -5.76
C GLU A 259 31.70 -21.48 -4.90
N LYS A 260 31.07 -20.70 -4.01
CA LYS A 260 31.80 -19.83 -3.07
C LYS A 260 32.66 -20.62 -2.09
N CYS A 261 32.19 -21.75 -1.59
CA CYS A 261 33.00 -22.62 -0.73
C CYS A 261 34.21 -23.19 -1.48
N VAL A 262 34.06 -23.58 -2.75
CA VAL A 262 35.15 -24.12 -3.58
C VAL A 262 36.17 -23.04 -3.94
N GLN A 263 35.74 -21.80 -4.17
CA GLN A 263 36.65 -20.67 -4.39
C GLN A 263 37.57 -20.39 -3.18
N LEU A 264 37.15 -20.76 -1.97
CA LEU A 264 37.97 -20.68 -0.76
C LEU A 264 38.93 -21.87 -0.61
N MET A 265 38.84 -22.87 -1.48
CA MET A 265 39.73 -24.03 -1.55
C MET A 265 40.68 -23.89 -2.74
N MET A 266 41.85 -24.53 -2.69
CA MET A 266 42.76 -24.64 -3.85
C MET A 266 42.24 -25.66 -4.89
N ALA A 267 40.96 -25.57 -5.25
CA ALA A 267 40.29 -26.48 -6.16
C ALA A 267 39.50 -25.69 -7.22
N ASN A 268 39.55 -26.16 -8.47
CA ASN A 268 38.83 -25.52 -9.57
C ASN A 268 37.41 -26.10 -9.67
N SER A 269 36.39 -25.25 -9.51
CA SER A 269 35.00 -25.62 -9.76
C SER A 269 34.73 -25.71 -11.27
N ARG A 270 33.96 -26.71 -11.70
CA ARG A 270 33.44 -26.81 -13.08
C ARG A 270 31.93 -27.06 -13.06
N PRO A 271 31.13 -26.37 -13.89
CA PRO A 271 29.67 -26.51 -13.92
C PRO A 271 29.22 -27.82 -14.58
N THR A 272 30.11 -28.51 -15.29
CA THR A 272 29.87 -29.79 -15.95
C THR A 272 30.87 -30.83 -15.48
N LEU A 273 30.37 -32.04 -15.21
CA LEU A 273 31.22 -33.20 -15.00
C LEU A 273 32.00 -33.44 -16.29
N PRO A 274 33.35 -33.44 -16.28
CA PRO A 274 34.09 -33.99 -17.40
C PRO A 274 33.77 -35.47 -17.44
N LEU A 275 32.92 -35.88 -18.38
CA LEU A 275 32.74 -37.29 -18.70
C LEU A 275 34.08 -37.78 -19.26
N ILE A 276 34.92 -38.33 -18.39
CA ILE A 276 36.15 -38.99 -18.79
C ILE A 276 35.71 -40.30 -19.42
N ASN A 277 35.88 -40.42 -20.74
CA ASN A 277 35.70 -41.68 -21.43
C ASN A 277 36.70 -42.68 -20.84
N THR A 278 36.23 -43.63 -20.03
CA THR A 278 37.06 -44.61 -19.33
C THR A 278 37.72 -45.62 -20.28
N ALA A 279 37.39 -45.59 -21.58
CA ALA A 279 37.98 -46.48 -22.58
C ALA A 279 39.50 -46.30 -22.72
N ASP A 280 40.01 -45.06 -22.64
CA ASP A 280 41.44 -44.75 -22.78
C ASP A 280 42.13 -44.43 -21.43
N HIS A 281 41.41 -44.50 -20.31
CA HIS A 281 41.98 -44.15 -19.02
C HIS A 281 42.80 -45.33 -18.45
N PRO A 282 44.04 -45.13 -17.96
CA PRO A 282 44.92 -46.22 -17.48
C PRO A 282 44.35 -47.02 -16.29
N LEU A 283 43.26 -46.57 -15.66
CA LEU A 283 42.51 -47.31 -14.65
C LEU A 283 41.62 -48.43 -15.23
N SER A 284 41.40 -48.49 -16.54
CA SER A 284 40.66 -49.59 -17.19
C SER A 284 41.49 -50.87 -17.36
N LYS A 285 42.79 -50.80 -17.05
CA LYS A 285 43.74 -51.92 -17.11
C LYS A 285 44.19 -52.43 -15.73
N LEU A 286 43.54 -51.98 -14.66
CA LEU A 286 43.63 -52.52 -13.29
C LEU A 286 42.42 -53.41 -13.03
#